data_AF-A0A2S0MB87-F1
#
_entry.id   AF-A0A2S0MB87-F1
#
_cell.length_a   1.000
_cell.length_b   1.000
_cell.length_c   1.000
_cell.angle_alpha   90.00
_cell.angle_beta   90.00
_cell.angle_gamma   90.00
#
_symmetry.space_group_name_H-M   'P 1'
#
loop_
_entity.id
_entity.type
_entity.pdbx_description
1 polymer ?
#
loop_
_entity_poly.entity_id
_entity_poly.type
_entity_poly.pdbx_seq_one_letter_code
_entity_poly.pdbx_strand_id
1 'polypeptide(L)'
;MSWKRILTLAIAVALGAGAWRAGGWAGLALAASALVLWFLLYYTRLIQVMKRAADRPIGYVGSAVMLNAKLKPRQALLHVIALTQALGERLSPEGAEPEVYRWTDPGGSHVTAEFQGGKLSQWRLERPAAEPQPPAPEESPASATRAS
;
A
#
# COMPACT_ATOMS: atom_id res chain seq x y z
N MET A 1 -4.46 31.84 -1.60
CA MET A 1 -3.90 31.34 -2.87
C MET A 1 -2.57 30.67 -2.59
N SER A 2 -2.44 29.37 -2.88
CA SER A 2 -1.26 28.62 -2.43
C SER A 2 0.00 29.11 -3.15
N TRP A 3 1.00 29.54 -2.38
CA TRP A 3 2.31 30.04 -2.84
C TRP A 3 2.96 29.16 -3.93
N LYS A 4 2.74 27.84 -3.84
CA LYS A 4 3.14 26.85 -4.84
C LYS A 4 2.55 27.10 -6.24
N ARG A 5 1.32 27.62 -6.35
CA ARG A 5 0.66 27.97 -7.62
C ARG A 5 1.32 29.20 -8.27
N ILE A 6 1.72 30.18 -7.47
CA ILE A 6 2.38 31.39 -7.98
C ILE A 6 3.78 31.03 -8.51
N LEU A 7 4.53 30.22 -7.77
CA LEU A 7 5.83 29.70 -8.20
C LEU A 7 5.76 28.85 -9.46
N THR A 8 4.77 27.94 -9.56
CA THR A 8 4.59 27.11 -10.76
C THR A 8 4.23 27.93 -12.00
N LEU A 9 3.37 28.94 -11.86
CA LEU A 9 3.03 29.85 -12.95
C LEU A 9 4.24 30.72 -13.35
N ALA A 10 5.01 31.24 -12.40
CA ALA A 10 6.19 32.05 -12.68
C ALA A 10 7.27 31.24 -13.44
N ILE A 11 7.49 29.98 -13.06
CA ILE A 11 8.44 29.09 -13.74
C ILE A 11 7.97 28.78 -15.17
N ALA A 12 6.66 28.54 -15.38
CA ALA A 12 6.11 28.30 -16.70
C ALA A 12 6.30 29.51 -17.64
N VAL A 13 6.07 30.72 -17.12
CA VAL A 13 6.27 31.96 -17.88
C VAL A 13 7.76 32.21 -18.16
N ALA A 14 8.64 31.98 -17.19
CA ALA A 14 10.09 32.13 -17.37
C ALA A 14 10.67 31.15 -18.39
N LEU A 15 10.20 29.90 -18.41
CA LEU A 15 10.58 28.90 -19.42
C LEU A 15 10.07 29.27 -20.82
N GLY A 16 8.83 29.77 -20.93
CA GLY A 16 8.29 30.27 -22.20
C GLY A 16 9.07 31.46 -22.76
N ALA A 17 9.40 32.43 -21.91
CA ALA A 17 10.20 33.59 -22.28
C ALA A 17 11.66 33.23 -22.64
N GLY A 18 12.26 32.28 -21.90
CA GLY A 18 13.60 31.76 -22.19
C GLY A 18 13.66 31.00 -23.53
N ALA A 19 12.66 30.18 -23.82
CA ALA A 19 12.55 29.45 -25.09
C ALA A 19 12.36 30.38 -26.29
N TRP A 20 11.56 31.45 -26.13
CA TRP A 20 11.37 32.47 -27.16
C TRP A 20 12.68 33.21 -27.48
N ARG A 21 13.47 33.55 -26.44
CA ARG A 21 14.73 34.30 -26.58
C ARG A 21 15.88 33.48 -27.16
N ALA A 22 15.88 32.15 -26.99
CA ALA A 22 16.94 31.28 -27.45
C ALA A 22 16.85 30.87 -28.93
N GLY A 23 15.67 30.94 -29.56
CA GLY A 23 15.53 30.51 -30.96
C GLY A 23 14.15 30.68 -31.60
N GLY A 24 13.29 31.56 -31.07
CA GLY A 24 11.95 31.80 -31.62
C GLY A 24 11.11 30.52 -31.70
N TRP A 25 10.61 30.19 -32.89
CA TRP A 25 9.77 29.01 -33.15
C TRP A 25 10.48 27.67 -32.89
N ALA A 26 11.79 27.58 -33.16
CA ALA A 26 12.55 26.35 -32.94
C ALA A 26 12.73 26.04 -31.44
N GLY A 27 12.91 27.08 -30.62
CA GLY A 27 12.98 26.94 -29.15
C GLY A 27 11.65 26.46 -28.56
N LEU A 28 10.53 26.96 -29.09
CA LEU A 28 9.19 26.52 -28.69
C LEU A 28 8.93 25.06 -29.08
N ALA A 29 9.34 24.65 -30.29
CA ALA A 29 9.23 23.26 -30.74
C ALA A 29 10.06 22.29 -29.88
N LEU A 30 11.28 22.70 -29.49
CA LEU A 30 12.12 21.93 -28.56
C LEU A 30 11.51 21.85 -27.15
N ALA A 31 11.00 22.95 -26.61
CA ALA A 31 10.35 22.96 -25.30
C ALA A 31 9.09 22.08 -25.29
N ALA A 32 8.27 22.16 -26.34
CA ALA A 32 7.10 21.30 -26.51
C ALA A 32 7.51 19.82 -26.61
N SER A 33 8.54 19.49 -27.38
CA SER A 33 9.05 18.12 -27.51
C SER A 33 9.56 17.56 -26.18
N ALA A 34 10.35 18.36 -25.44
CA ALA A 34 10.83 17.99 -24.10
C ALA A 34 9.67 17.81 -23.11
N LEU A 35 8.65 18.66 -23.18
CA LEU A 35 7.46 18.57 -22.34
C LEU A 35 6.66 17.29 -22.64
N VAL A 36 6.44 16.97 -23.91
CA VAL A 36 5.76 15.75 -24.34
C VAL A 36 6.54 14.51 -23.90
N LEU A 37 7.86 14.49 -24.11
CA LEU A 37 8.73 13.41 -23.65
C LEU A 37 8.63 13.24 -22.13
N TRP A 38 8.75 14.34 -21.38
CA TRP A 38 8.65 14.33 -19.93
C TRP A 38 7.27 13.83 -19.46
N PHE A 39 6.19 14.24 -20.12
CA PHE A 39 4.85 13.78 -19.82
C PHE A 39 4.68 12.28 -20.08
N LEU A 40 5.23 11.75 -21.18
CA LEU A 40 5.25 10.31 -21.46
C LEU A 40 6.02 9.53 -20.38
N LEU A 41 7.19 10.03 -19.97
CA LEU A 41 7.97 9.42 -18.89
C LEU A 41 7.24 9.49 -17.54
N TYR A 42 6.57 10.60 -17.26
CA TYR A 42 5.75 10.74 -16.06
C TYR A 42 4.58 9.77 -16.06
N TYR A 43 3.87 9.67 -17.18
CA TYR A 43 2.74 8.76 -17.36
C TYR A 43 3.16 7.29 -17.24
N THR A 44 4.22 6.89 -17.94
CA THR A 44 4.78 5.53 -17.84
C THR A 44 5.22 5.20 -16.42
N ARG A 45 5.86 6.14 -15.71
CA ARG A 45 6.20 5.99 -14.29
C ARG A 45 4.95 5.80 -13.42
N LEU A 46 3.87 6.55 -13.68
CA LEU A 46 2.59 6.39 -12.97
C LEU A 46 2.00 5.00 -13.20
N ILE A 47 1.95 4.57 -14.46
CA ILE A 47 1.42 3.26 -14.85
C ILE A 47 2.24 2.13 -14.24
N GLN A 48 3.57 2.25 -14.18
CA GLN A 48 4.42 1.24 -13.53
C GLN A 48 4.14 1.11 -12.03
N VAL A 49 3.85 2.22 -11.34
CA VAL A 49 3.47 2.20 -9.91
C VAL A 49 2.11 1.53 -9.74
N MET A 50 1.12 1.87 -10.58
CA MET A 50 -0.20 1.22 -10.55
C MET A 50 -0.12 -0.26 -10.92
N LYS A 51 0.70 -0.62 -11.91
CA LYS A 51 0.90 -2.02 -12.33
C LYS A 51 1.48 -2.86 -11.18
N ARG A 52 2.44 -2.32 -10.41
CA ARG A 52 2.94 -2.95 -9.19
C ARG A 52 1.89 -3.12 -8.09
N ALA A 53 0.87 -2.26 -8.05
CA ALA A 53 -0.25 -2.41 -7.12
C ALA A 53 -1.30 -3.42 -7.65
N ALA A 54 -1.53 -3.47 -8.96
CA ALA A 54 -2.43 -4.41 -9.61
C ALA A 54 -1.88 -5.84 -9.68
N ASP A 55 -0.55 -6.01 -9.74
CA ASP A 55 0.12 -7.31 -9.65
C ASP A 55 0.09 -7.88 -8.21
N ARG A 56 -0.52 -7.17 -7.24
CA ARG A 56 -0.72 -7.71 -5.89
C ARG A 56 -1.93 -8.64 -5.89
N PRO A 57 -1.79 -9.86 -5.34
CA PRO A 57 -2.91 -10.78 -5.24
C PRO A 57 -4.07 -10.18 -4.44
N ILE A 58 -5.29 -10.48 -4.86
CA ILE A 58 -6.51 -10.09 -4.15
C ILE A 58 -6.40 -10.58 -2.70
N GLY A 59 -6.76 -9.72 -1.74
CA GLY A 59 -6.67 -10.00 -0.32
C GLY A 59 -5.25 -9.87 0.26
N TYR A 60 -4.29 -9.27 -0.44
CA TYR A 60 -2.91 -9.17 0.06
C TYR A 60 -2.54 -7.78 0.57
N VAL A 61 -1.89 -7.70 1.75
CA VAL A 61 -1.39 -6.45 2.33
C VAL A 61 0.09 -6.57 2.69
N GLY A 62 0.84 -5.47 2.59
CA GLY A 62 2.29 -5.49 2.90
C GLY A 62 2.63 -5.83 4.36
N SER A 63 1.72 -5.58 5.31
CA SER A 63 1.83 -5.99 6.70
C SER A 63 0.47 -5.93 7.38
N ALA A 64 0.00 -7.06 7.93
CA ALA A 64 -1.27 -7.16 8.63
C ALA A 64 -1.25 -6.32 9.93
N VAL A 65 -0.11 -6.26 10.62
CA VAL A 65 0.08 -5.46 11.84
C VAL A 65 -0.06 -3.96 11.56
N MET A 66 0.56 -3.48 10.47
CA MET A 66 0.46 -2.08 10.09
C MET A 66 -0.96 -1.70 9.68
N LEU A 67 -1.67 -2.59 8.98
CA LEU A 67 -3.07 -2.38 8.67
C LEU A 67 -3.90 -2.29 9.95
N ASN A 68 -3.77 -3.26 10.85
CA ASN A 68 -4.45 -3.26 12.15
C ASN A 68 -4.25 -1.95 12.94
N ALA A 69 -3.05 -1.37 12.91
CA ALA A 69 -2.76 -0.11 13.59
C ALA A 69 -3.39 1.14 12.93
N LYS A 70 -3.70 1.07 11.63
CA LYS A 70 -4.29 2.18 10.86
C LYS A 70 -5.81 2.15 10.82
N LEU A 71 -6.41 1.00 11.13
CA LEU A 71 -7.86 0.83 11.15
C LEU A 71 -8.49 1.65 12.28
N LYS A 72 -9.60 2.30 11.97
CA LYS A 72 -10.38 3.10 12.91
C LYS A 72 -11.87 2.82 12.70
N PRO A 73 -12.68 2.86 13.77
CA PRO A 73 -14.13 2.66 13.65
C PRO A 73 -14.74 3.63 12.63
N ARG A 74 -15.78 3.18 11.94
CA ARG A 74 -16.57 3.96 10.96
C ARG A 74 -15.82 4.35 9.67
N GLN A 75 -14.61 3.83 9.43
CA GLN A 75 -13.97 3.97 8.13
C GLN A 75 -14.77 3.27 7.04
N ALA A 76 -14.94 3.89 5.88
CA ALA A 76 -15.59 3.25 4.75
C ALA A 76 -14.71 2.13 4.17
N LEU A 77 -15.32 1.08 3.62
CA LEU A 77 -14.60 -0.01 2.93
C LEU A 77 -13.62 0.53 1.87
N LEU A 78 -14.07 1.50 1.07
CA LEU A 78 -13.23 2.15 0.05
C LEU A 78 -11.98 2.81 0.65
N HIS A 79 -12.08 3.40 1.85
CA HIS A 79 -10.94 3.98 2.55
C HIS A 79 -9.93 2.91 2.97
N VAL A 80 -10.41 1.77 3.45
CA VAL A 80 -9.54 0.64 3.82
C VAL A 80 -8.83 0.06 2.59
N ILE A 81 -9.54 -0.10 1.48
CA ILE A 81 -8.95 -0.53 0.19
C ILE A 81 -7.88 0.46 -0.28
N ALA A 82 -8.12 1.77 -0.12
CA ALA A 82 -7.12 2.79 -0.42
C ALA A 82 -5.90 2.72 0.51
N LEU A 83 -6.06 2.31 1.77
CA LEU A 83 -4.93 2.12 2.69
C LEU A 83 -4.09 0.88 2.36
N THR A 84 -4.73 -0.22 1.96
CA THR A 84 -4.06 -1.49 1.63
C THR A 84 -3.51 -1.52 0.21
N GLN A 85 -4.07 -0.68 -0.69
CA GLN A 85 -3.85 -0.74 -2.14
C GLN A 85 -4.20 -2.11 -2.72
N ALA A 86 -5.15 -2.81 -2.10
CA ALA A 86 -5.59 -4.14 -2.49
C ALA A 86 -7.07 -4.35 -2.14
N LEU A 87 -7.81 -4.99 -3.05
CA LEU A 87 -9.15 -5.48 -2.77
C LEU A 87 -9.07 -6.52 -1.65
N GLY A 88 -9.95 -6.43 -0.66
CA GLY A 88 -10.05 -7.47 0.39
C GLY A 88 -10.65 -8.75 -0.18
N GLU A 89 -10.25 -9.89 0.36
CA GLU A 89 -10.92 -11.16 0.08
C GLU A 89 -12.26 -11.17 0.80
N ARG A 90 -13.38 -11.20 0.05
CA ARG A 90 -14.72 -11.24 0.65
C ARG A 90 -14.99 -12.63 1.21
N LEU A 91 -15.22 -12.71 2.52
CA LEU A 91 -15.59 -13.94 3.22
C LEU A 91 -17.10 -14.08 3.39
N SER A 92 -17.85 -12.99 3.32
CA SER A 92 -19.31 -13.00 3.39
C SER A 92 -19.96 -13.24 2.01
N PRO A 93 -21.18 -13.78 1.96
CA PRO A 93 -21.99 -13.83 0.74
C PRO A 93 -22.27 -12.42 0.18
N GLU A 94 -22.68 -12.35 -1.09
CA GLU A 94 -23.06 -11.09 -1.71
C GLU A 94 -24.30 -10.51 -1.04
N GLY A 95 -24.26 -9.22 -0.69
CA GLY A 95 -25.38 -8.55 -0.01
C GLY A 95 -25.61 -8.99 1.43
N ALA A 96 -24.71 -9.79 2.03
CA ALA A 96 -24.78 -10.14 3.45
C ALA A 96 -24.37 -8.94 4.32
N GLU A 97 -25.06 -8.78 5.46
CA GLU A 97 -24.74 -7.77 6.46
C GLU A 97 -24.53 -8.48 7.82
N PRO A 98 -23.34 -8.35 8.45
CA PRO A 98 -22.19 -7.54 8.03
C PRO A 98 -21.40 -8.13 6.85
N GLU A 99 -20.80 -7.26 6.04
CA GLU A 99 -19.85 -7.63 4.99
C GLU A 99 -18.47 -7.92 5.62
N VAL A 100 -17.89 -9.08 5.33
CA VAL A 100 -16.62 -9.52 5.95
C VAL A 100 -15.53 -9.59 4.89
N TYR A 101 -14.43 -8.89 5.14
CA TYR A 101 -13.26 -8.85 4.25
C TYR A 101 -11.97 -9.22 4.98
N ARG A 102 -11.09 -9.95 4.30
CA ARG A 102 -9.78 -10.37 4.81
C ARG A 102 -8.63 -9.81 3.99
N TRP A 103 -7.57 -9.39 4.69
CA TRP A 103 -6.26 -9.10 4.09
C TRP A 103 -5.16 -9.89 4.79
N THR A 104 -4.40 -10.67 4.03
CA THR A 104 -3.30 -11.51 4.49
C THR A 104 -1.96 -10.92 4.06
N ASP A 105 -0.96 -11.02 4.91
CA ASP A 105 0.40 -10.54 4.67
C ASP A 105 1.36 -11.68 4.26
N PRO A 106 2.59 -11.38 3.79
CA PRO A 106 3.54 -12.42 3.39
C PRO A 106 3.92 -13.40 4.51
N GLY A 107 3.81 -12.96 5.77
CA GLY A 107 4.13 -13.77 6.94
C GLY A 107 2.97 -14.65 7.39
N GLY A 108 1.88 -14.72 6.61
CA GLY A 108 0.68 -15.50 6.92
C GLY A 108 -0.21 -14.87 7.98
N SER A 109 0.10 -13.67 8.48
CA SER A 109 -0.80 -12.95 9.38
C SER A 109 -1.91 -12.29 8.58
N HIS A 110 -3.12 -12.28 9.11
CA HIS A 110 -4.25 -11.68 8.41
C HIS A 110 -5.10 -10.80 9.32
N VAL A 111 -5.70 -9.77 8.72
CA VAL A 111 -6.71 -8.92 9.35
C VAL A 111 -8.06 -9.25 8.72
N THR A 112 -9.01 -9.65 9.55
CA THR A 112 -10.42 -9.80 9.17
C THR A 112 -11.18 -8.59 9.67
N ALA A 113 -11.91 -7.93 8.78
CA ALA A 113 -12.66 -6.72 9.06
C ALA A 113 -14.13 -6.90 8.69
N GLU A 114 -15.01 -6.45 9.57
CA GLU A 114 -16.46 -6.48 9.43
C GLU A 114 -16.97 -5.07 9.13
N PHE A 115 -17.83 -4.97 8.13
CA PHE A 115 -18.44 -3.73 7.69
C PHE A 115 -19.96 -3.82 7.78
N GLN A 116 -20.58 -2.86 8.45
CA GLN A 116 -22.03 -2.73 8.55
C GLN A 116 -22.45 -1.42 7.87
N GLY A 117 -23.40 -1.47 6.93
CA GLY A 117 -23.72 -0.35 6.04
C GLY A 117 -22.49 0.26 5.35
N GLY A 118 -21.54 -0.58 4.91
CA GLY A 118 -20.30 -0.16 4.25
C GLY A 118 -19.25 0.52 5.14
N LYS A 119 -19.44 0.53 6.48
CA LYS A 119 -18.53 1.14 7.46
C LYS A 119 -17.96 0.11 8.42
N LEU A 120 -16.68 0.25 8.72
CA LEU A 120 -15.95 -0.64 9.61
C LEU A 120 -16.57 -0.63 11.01
N SER A 121 -17.11 -1.77 11.42
CA SER A 121 -17.68 -2.00 12.75
C SER A 121 -16.65 -2.64 13.67
N GLN A 122 -15.98 -3.69 13.20
CA GLN A 122 -15.03 -4.48 13.97
C GLN A 122 -13.89 -4.98 13.07
N TRP A 123 -12.72 -5.23 13.67
CA TRP A 123 -11.64 -5.94 13.00
C TRP A 123 -10.84 -6.78 13.99
N ARG A 124 -10.19 -7.81 13.50
CA ARG A 124 -9.31 -8.70 14.27
C ARG A 124 -8.06 -9.00 13.48
N LEU A 125 -6.91 -8.93 14.16
CA LEU A 125 -5.62 -9.41 13.66
C LEU A 125 -5.39 -10.83 14.16
N GLU A 126 -5.15 -11.76 13.25
CA GLU A 126 -4.75 -13.14 13.54
C GLU A 126 -3.34 -13.36 13.01
N ARG A 127 -2.51 -13.99 13.83
CA ARG A 127 -1.13 -14.37 13.49
C ARG A 127 -1.08 -15.88 13.38
N PRO A 128 -0.38 -16.46 12.40
CA PRO A 128 -0.23 -17.91 12.32
C PRO A 128 0.43 -18.40 13.61
N ALA A 129 -0.05 -19.52 14.13
CA ALA A 129 0.55 -20.17 15.30
C ALA A 129 2.01 -20.50 14.95
N ALA A 130 2.94 -20.08 15.81
CA ALA A 130 4.30 -20.57 15.72
C ALA A 130 4.26 -22.10 15.83
N GLU A 131 4.88 -22.80 14.89
CA GLU A 131 5.04 -24.26 15.01
C GLU A 131 5.60 -24.57 16.40
N PRO A 132 5.02 -25.54 17.13
CA PRO A 132 5.51 -25.90 18.45
C PRO A 132 6.96 -26.36 18.30
N GLN A 133 7.87 -25.52 18.79
CA GLN A 133 9.28 -25.85 18.89
C GLN A 133 9.35 -27.15 19.72
N PRO A 134 9.95 -28.24 19.18
CA PRO A 134 10.08 -29.47 19.93
C PRO A 134 10.71 -29.15 21.29
N PRO A 135 10.22 -29.74 22.40
CA PRO A 135 10.77 -29.46 23.71
C PRO A 135 12.29 -29.65 23.65
N ALA A 136 13.02 -28.59 24.03
CA ALA A 136 14.46 -28.67 24.20
C ALA A 136 14.76 -29.89 25.08
N PRO A 137 15.73 -30.75 24.71
CA PRO A 137 16.09 -31.88 25.55
C PRO A 137 16.39 -31.35 26.95
N GLU A 138 15.60 -31.77 27.93
CA GLU A 138 15.93 -31.57 29.34
C GLU A 138 17.26 -32.28 29.57
N GLU A 139 18.35 -31.52 29.65
CA GLU A 139 19.61 -32.00 30.20
C GLU A 139 19.34 -32.39 31.65
N SER A 140 19.05 -33.68 31.84
CA SER A 140 18.84 -34.29 33.14
C SER A 140 20.17 -34.26 33.90
N PRO A 141 20.30 -33.54 35.03
CA PRO A 141 21.50 -33.57 35.84
C PRO A 141 21.44 -34.82 36.73
N ALA A 142 21.69 -35.98 36.13
CA ALA A 142 21.63 -37.27 36.84
C ALA A 142 22.76 -38.21 36.42
N SER A 143 24.00 -37.69 36.40
CA SER A 143 25.21 -38.49 36.18
C SER A 143 26.37 -38.01 37.04
N ALA A 144 26.17 -37.87 38.35
CA ALA A 144 27.27 -37.67 39.30
C ALA A 144 26.97 -38.35 40.64
N THR A 145 26.59 -39.63 40.63
CA THR A 145 26.69 -40.51 41.80
C THR A 145 26.82 -41.95 41.33
N ARG A 146 28.05 -42.38 41.02
CA ARG A 146 28.60 -43.73 41.26
C ARG A 146 29.94 -43.93 40.55
N ALA A 147 31.02 -43.87 41.33
CA ALA A 147 32.23 -44.69 41.26
C ALA A 147 33.07 -44.26 42.47
N SER A 148 33.01 -45.03 43.56
CA SER A 148 33.96 -46.10 43.90
C SER A 148 35.19 -45.55 44.60
#